data_AF-A0A8T3ZBY1-F1
#
_entry.id   AF-A0A8T3ZBY1-F1
#
_cell.length_a   1.000
_cell.length_b   1.000
_cell.length_c   1.000
_cell.angle_alpha   90.00
_cell.angle_beta   90.00
_cell.angle_gamma   90.00
#
_symmetry.space_group_name_H-M   'P 1'
#
loop_
_entity.id
_entity.type
_entity.pdbx_description
1 polymer ?
#
loop_
_entity_poly.entity_id
_entity_poly.type
_entity_poly.pdbx_seq_one_letter_code
_entity_poly.pdbx_strand_id
1 'polypeptide(L)'
;MPEERRYKDYRVYCCFVLNRLVSELGIDLYQGGLEDKIDRILAEHPHGLSKEEVKHEIRSNHYMTEKVLGHLVADGLVAVEQAEGHRFLVRITKQGVLHIRKFNDFYKEMYRAQIADHYRFRRPPVWLDA
;
A
#
# COMPACT_ATOMS: atom_id res chain seq x y z
N MET A 1 0.52 -30.25 15.96
CA MET A 1 0.89 -29.74 14.63
C MET A 1 1.06 -28.24 14.78
N PRO A 2 2.24 -27.65 14.50
CA PRO A 2 2.33 -26.20 14.49
C PRO A 2 1.39 -25.70 13.39
N GLU A 3 0.51 -24.75 13.71
CA GLU A 3 -0.40 -24.14 12.74
C GLU A 3 0.42 -23.77 11.49
N GLU A 4 0.06 -24.34 10.34
CA GLU A 4 0.58 -23.86 9.06
C GLU A 4 0.31 -22.36 9.02
N ARG A 5 1.38 -21.56 9.15
CA ARG A 5 1.27 -20.10 9.07
C ARG A 5 0.73 -19.77 7.68
N ARG A 6 -0.57 -19.56 7.60
CA ARG A 6 -1.26 -19.19 6.37
C ARG A 6 -0.87 -17.75 6.06
N TYR A 7 0.08 -17.58 5.14
CA TYR A 7 0.49 -16.25 4.69
C TYR A 7 -0.72 -15.50 4.14
N LYS A 8 -0.74 -14.17 4.34
CA LYS A 8 -1.74 -13.32 3.69
C LYS A 8 -1.57 -13.43 2.18
N ASP A 9 -2.64 -13.18 1.43
CA ASP A 9 -2.56 -13.00 -0.02
C ASP A 9 -1.49 -11.94 -0.33
N TYR A 10 -0.62 -12.22 -1.30
CA TYR A 10 0.51 -11.34 -1.62
C TYR A 10 0.06 -9.92 -2.01
N ARG A 11 -1.14 -9.77 -2.56
CA ARG A 11 -1.75 -8.48 -2.90
C ARG A 11 -1.93 -7.60 -1.66
N VAL A 12 -2.23 -8.22 -0.52
CA VAL A 12 -2.36 -7.53 0.77
C VAL A 12 -1.00 -7.00 1.23
N TYR A 13 0.08 -7.77 1.05
CA TYR A 13 1.43 -7.29 1.35
C TYR A 13 1.84 -6.14 0.44
N CYS A 14 1.55 -6.22 -0.86
CA CYS A 14 1.79 -5.13 -1.81
C CYS A 14 1.06 -3.85 -1.38
N CYS A 15 -0.21 -3.98 -0.98
CA CYS A 15 -1.02 -2.87 -0.47
C CYS A 15 -0.40 -2.23 0.79
N PHE A 16 0.10 -3.01 1.75
CA PHE A 16 0.76 -2.46 2.94
C PHE A 16 2.00 -1.66 2.59
N VAL A 17 2.85 -2.18 1.70
CA VAL A 17 4.06 -1.48 1.26
C VAL A 17 3.70 -0.16 0.55
N LEU A 18 2.71 -0.17 -0.35
CA LEU A 18 2.30 1.04 -1.06
C LEU A 18 1.67 2.09 -0.13
N ASN A 19 0.80 1.68 0.80
CA ASN A 19 0.23 2.60 1.79
C ASN A 19 1.31 3.19 2.71
N ARG A 20 2.30 2.38 3.12
CA ARG A 20 3.44 2.86 3.91
C ARG A 20 4.27 3.88 3.11
N LEU A 21 4.59 3.60 1.85
CA LEU A 21 5.32 4.52 0.98
C LEU A 21 4.56 5.83 0.74
N VAL A 22 3.24 5.78 0.54
CA VAL A 22 2.41 6.99 0.43
C VAL A 22 2.41 7.79 1.74
N SER A 23 2.38 7.11 2.88
CA SER A 23 2.41 7.79 4.19
C SER A 23 3.70 8.58 4.39
N GLU A 24 4.83 8.10 3.86
CA GLU A 24 6.10 8.84 3.85
C GLU A 24 6.07 10.11 2.99
N LEU A 25 5.19 10.19 1.98
CA LEU A 25 4.99 11.41 1.20
C LEU A 25 4.20 12.47 1.99
N GLY A 26 3.51 12.09 3.07
CA GLY A 26 2.71 13.02 3.89
C GLY A 26 1.53 13.64 3.13
N ILE A 27 1.00 12.96 2.11
CA ILE A 27 -0.06 13.47 1.24
C ILE A 27 -1.42 12.86 1.56
N ASP A 28 -2.48 13.64 1.31
CA ASP A 28 -3.83 13.11 1.17
C ASP A 28 -4.01 12.55 -0.26
N LEU A 29 -4.32 11.24 -0.35
CA LEU A 29 -4.60 10.54 -1.61
C LEU A 29 -5.88 11.00 -2.29
N TYR A 30 -6.79 11.64 -1.57
CA TYR A 30 -8.11 12.04 -2.07
C TYR A 30 -8.21 13.55 -2.33
N GLN A 31 -7.10 14.29 -2.16
CA GLN A 31 -7.07 15.72 -2.42
C GLN A 31 -7.37 16.06 -3.89
N GLY A 32 -7.96 17.24 -4.10
CA GLY A 32 -8.22 17.77 -5.43
C GLY A 32 -6.93 18.05 -6.23
N GLY A 33 -6.92 17.65 -7.50
CA GLY A 33 -5.79 17.86 -8.42
C GLY A 33 -4.54 17.05 -8.08
N LEU A 34 -4.67 15.92 -7.38
CA LEU A 34 -3.52 15.10 -7.00
C LEU A 34 -2.69 14.70 -8.23
N GLU A 35 -3.32 14.25 -9.31
CA GLU A 35 -2.64 13.77 -10.53
C GLU A 35 -1.68 14.79 -11.15
N ASP A 36 -2.03 16.07 -11.09
CA ASP A 36 -1.22 17.18 -11.60
C ASP A 36 -0.07 17.53 -10.64
N LYS A 37 -0.22 17.23 -9.35
CA LYS A 37 0.76 17.55 -8.29
C LYS A 37 1.74 16.42 -8.02
N ILE A 38 1.39 15.16 -8.30
CA ILE A 38 2.18 13.98 -7.94
C ILE A 38 3.64 14.10 -8.39
N ASP A 39 3.87 14.54 -9.63
CA ASP A 39 5.25 14.61 -10.16
C ASP A 39 6.12 15.57 -9.36
N ARG A 40 5.54 16.70 -8.90
CA ARG A 40 6.22 17.65 -8.01
C ARG A 40 6.45 17.04 -6.62
N ILE A 41 5.42 16.43 -6.04
CA ILE A 41 5.50 15.79 -4.72
C ILE A 41 6.61 14.72 -4.71
N LEU A 42 6.66 13.86 -5.72
CA LEU A 42 7.69 12.81 -5.80
C LEU A 42 9.10 13.38 -5.97
N ALA A 43 9.24 14.52 -6.65
CA ALA A 43 10.54 15.21 -6.77
C ALA A 43 10.98 15.88 -5.47
N GLU A 44 10.05 16.44 -4.70
CA GLU A 44 10.31 17.11 -3.41
C GLU A 44 10.55 16.11 -2.26
N HIS A 45 10.05 14.88 -2.39
CA HIS A 45 10.18 13.82 -1.38
C HIS A 45 11.01 12.64 -1.90
N PRO A 46 12.35 12.76 -1.98
CA PRO A 46 13.23 11.67 -2.44
C PRO A 46 13.39 10.55 -1.39
N HIS A 47 12.74 10.64 -0.24
CA HIS A 47 12.82 9.61 0.79
C HIS A 47 12.07 8.34 0.34
N GLY A 48 12.71 7.20 0.54
CA GLY A 48 12.14 5.88 0.29
C GLY A 48 12.38 4.98 1.48
N LEU A 49 11.84 3.77 1.43
CA LEU A 49 12.00 2.78 2.50
C LEU A 49 13.20 1.89 2.22
N SER A 50 13.94 1.54 3.27
CA SER A 50 14.89 0.44 3.20
C SER A 50 14.16 -0.91 3.10
N LYS A 51 14.85 -1.92 2.57
CA LYS A 51 14.33 -3.30 2.53
C LYS A 51 13.93 -3.83 3.92
N GLU A 52 14.60 -3.37 4.98
CA GLU A 52 14.29 -3.77 6.35
C GLU A 52 13.01 -3.12 6.88
N GLU A 53 12.77 -1.85 6.55
CA GLU A 53 11.49 -1.19 6.85
C GLU A 53 10.33 -1.86 6.12
N VAL A 54 10.53 -2.24 4.84
CA VAL A 54 9.54 -3.01 4.07
C VAL A 54 9.27 -4.37 4.75
N LYS A 55 10.32 -5.10 5.16
CA LYS A 55 10.19 -6.39 5.86
C LYS A 55 9.39 -6.23 7.16
N HIS A 56 9.67 -5.17 7.92
CA HIS A 56 8.97 -4.86 9.16
C HIS A 56 7.49 -4.52 8.93
N GLU A 57 7.19 -3.73 7.90
CA GLU A 57 5.82 -3.36 7.53
C GLU A 57 4.94 -4.59 7.21
N ILE A 58 5.46 -5.49 6.36
CA ILE A 58 4.71 -6.70 5.98
C ILE A 58 4.78 -7.81 7.04
N ARG A 59 5.59 -7.63 8.09
CA ARG A 59 5.86 -8.60 9.18
C ARG A 59 6.20 -9.99 8.65
N SER A 60 7.10 -10.06 7.67
CA SER A 60 7.42 -11.29 6.97
C SER A 60 8.93 -11.55 6.90
N ASN A 61 9.31 -12.62 6.20
CA ASN A 61 10.71 -13.00 6.02
C ASN A 61 11.34 -12.35 4.77
N HIS A 62 12.65 -12.54 4.61
CA HIS A 62 13.42 -11.98 3.50
C HIS A 62 12.89 -12.43 2.13
N TYR A 63 12.62 -13.73 1.98
CA TYR A 63 12.11 -14.31 0.74
C TYR A 63 10.79 -13.67 0.29
N MET A 64 9.83 -13.53 1.22
CA MET A 64 8.56 -12.89 0.91
C MET A 64 8.73 -11.40 0.61
N THR A 65 9.64 -10.72 1.32
CA THR A 65 9.96 -9.31 1.06
C THR A 65 10.49 -9.11 -0.35
N GLU A 66 11.43 -9.96 -0.80
CA GLU A 66 11.94 -9.91 -2.17
C GLU A 66 10.87 -10.22 -3.20
N LYS A 67 10.02 -11.21 -2.94
CA LYS A 67 8.92 -11.55 -3.83
C LYS A 67 7.95 -10.36 -4.00
N VAL A 68 7.55 -9.74 -2.90
CA VAL A 68 6.64 -8.56 -2.91
C VAL A 68 7.27 -7.40 -3.66
N LEU A 69 8.55 -7.08 -3.38
CA LEU A 69 9.26 -6.03 -4.11
C LEU A 69 9.40 -6.35 -5.59
N GLY A 70 9.68 -7.60 -5.96
CA GLY A 70 9.75 -8.05 -7.34
C GLY A 70 8.45 -7.83 -8.10
N HIS A 71 7.29 -8.13 -7.48
CA HIS A 71 5.98 -7.85 -8.06
C HIS A 71 5.74 -6.34 -8.22
N LEU A 72 5.97 -5.56 -7.17
CA LEU A 72 5.77 -4.10 -7.22
C LEU A 72 6.64 -3.42 -8.29
N VAL A 73 7.88 -3.90 -8.48
CA VAL A 73 8.78 -3.40 -9.53
C VAL A 73 8.32 -3.84 -10.92
N ALA A 74 7.93 -5.12 -11.08
CA ALA A 74 7.43 -5.63 -12.36
C ALA A 74 6.18 -4.88 -12.83
N ASP A 75 5.31 -4.48 -11.89
CA ASP A 75 4.11 -3.69 -12.17
C ASP A 75 4.40 -2.18 -12.31
N GLY A 76 5.67 -1.75 -12.17
CA GLY A 76 6.08 -0.35 -12.27
C GLY A 76 5.56 0.55 -11.16
N LEU A 77 5.10 -0.02 -10.04
CA LEU A 77 4.50 0.69 -8.91
C LEU A 77 5.56 1.24 -7.95
N VAL A 78 6.73 0.61 -7.91
CA VAL A 78 7.90 1.08 -7.13
C VAL A 78 9.17 0.98 -7.97
N ALA A 79 10.15 1.80 -7.63
CA ALA A 79 11.52 1.71 -8.10
C ALA A 79 12.44 1.31 -6.92
N VAL A 80 13.46 0.50 -7.21
CA VAL A 80 14.48 0.14 -6.22
C VAL A 80 15.81 0.71 -6.68
N GLU A 81 16.35 1.64 -5.89
CA GLU A 81 17.64 2.28 -6.13
C GLU A 81 18.70 1.72 -5.18
N GLN A 82 19.93 1.62 -5.67
CA GLN A 82 21.07 1.25 -4.85
C GLN A 82 21.65 2.51 -4.21
N ALA A 83 21.53 2.64 -2.89
CA ALA A 83 22.17 3.69 -2.12
C ALA A 83 23.60 3.27 -1.72
N GLU A 84 24.44 4.24 -1.36
CA GLU A 84 25.81 3.99 -0.89
C GLU A 84 25.84 2.97 0.27
N GLY A 85 26.77 2.02 0.21
CA GLY A 85 26.96 1.00 1.24
C GLY A 85 26.02 -0.21 1.17
N HIS A 86 25.65 -0.68 -0.03
CA HIS A 86 24.79 -1.86 -0.26
C HIS A 86 23.36 -1.74 0.29
N ARG A 87 22.90 -0.53 0.61
CA ARG A 87 21.54 -0.29 1.06
C ARG A 87 20.62 -0.11 -0.15
N PHE A 88 19.51 -0.82 -0.18
CA PHE A 88 18.48 -0.64 -1.20
C PHE A 88 17.44 0.35 -0.69
N LEU A 89 17.06 1.31 -1.54
CA LEU A 89 16.01 2.29 -1.27
C LEU A 89 14.84 2.03 -2.20
N VAL A 90 13.66 1.77 -1.63
CA VAL A 90 12.41 1.53 -2.35
C VAL A 90 11.63 2.82 -2.40
N ARG A 91 11.31 3.29 -3.60
CA ARG A 91 10.54 4.53 -3.84
C ARG A 91 9.26 4.21 -4.59
N ILE A 92 8.18 4.89 -4.25
CA ILE A 92 6.91 4.75 -4.99
C ILE A 92 6.95 5.58 -6.28
N THR A 93 6.35 5.07 -7.34
CA THR A 93 6.19 5.80 -8.60
C THR A 93 4.83 6.52 -8.63
N LYS A 94 4.64 7.43 -9.61
CA LYS A 94 3.31 8.02 -9.88
C LYS A 94 2.25 6.93 -10.09
N GLN A 95 2.60 5.88 -10.84
CA GLN A 95 1.69 4.75 -11.04
C GLN A 95 1.38 4.01 -9.74
N GLY A 96 2.36 3.85 -8.85
CA GLY A 96 2.15 3.30 -7.50
C GLY A 96 1.14 4.11 -6.68
N VAL A 97 1.26 5.43 -6.66
CA VAL A 97 0.33 6.33 -5.94
C VAL A 97 -1.09 6.21 -6.50
N LEU A 98 -1.24 6.22 -7.82
CA LEU A 98 -2.56 6.11 -8.45
C LEU A 98 -3.16 4.71 -8.29
N HIS A 99 -2.34 3.68 -8.33
CA HIS A 99 -2.76 2.30 -8.09
C HIS A 99 -3.33 2.13 -6.69
N ILE A 100 -2.61 2.58 -5.65
CA ILE A 100 -3.08 2.39 -4.27
C ILE A 100 -4.33 3.20 -3.98
N ARG A 101 -4.50 4.38 -4.61
CA ARG A 101 -5.77 5.11 -4.55
C ARG A 101 -6.94 4.27 -5.08
N LYS A 102 -6.82 3.76 -6.31
CA LYS A 102 -7.87 2.91 -6.92
C LYS A 102 -8.14 1.65 -6.11
N PHE A 103 -7.08 1.02 -5.61
CA PHE A 103 -7.19 -0.18 -4.79
C PHE A 103 -7.92 0.11 -3.47
N ASN A 104 -7.57 1.20 -2.79
CA ASN A 104 -8.24 1.62 -1.56
C ASN A 104 -9.73 1.95 -1.79
N ASP A 105 -10.06 2.60 -2.91
CA ASP A 105 -11.46 2.87 -3.29
C ASP A 105 -12.25 1.58 -3.51
N PHE A 106 -11.68 0.62 -4.24
CA PHE A 106 -12.30 -0.69 -4.44
C PHE A 106 -12.59 -1.41 -3.11
N TYR A 107 -11.64 -1.43 -2.17
CA TYR A 107 -11.87 -2.05 -0.87
C TYR A 107 -12.91 -1.31 -0.04
N LYS A 108 -12.92 0.03 -0.06
CA LYS A 108 -13.94 0.83 0.63
C LYS A 108 -15.34 0.51 0.10
N GLU A 109 -15.50 0.42 -1.22
CA GLU A 109 -16.78 0.05 -1.85
C GLU A 109 -17.20 -1.36 -1.47
N MET A 110 -16.28 -2.32 -1.54
CA MET A 110 -16.55 -3.71 -1.15
C MET A 110 -16.97 -3.82 0.32
N TYR A 111 -16.25 -3.15 1.24
CA TYR A 111 -16.62 -3.13 2.65
C TYR A 111 -17.97 -2.47 2.88
N ARG A 112 -18.25 -1.36 2.20
CA ARG A 112 -19.56 -0.68 2.28
C ARG A 112 -20.69 -1.61 1.85
N ALA A 113 -20.51 -2.36 0.76
CA ALA A 113 -21.48 -3.33 0.29
C ALA A 113 -21.68 -4.48 1.29
N GLN A 114 -20.59 -5.02 1.86
CA GLN A 114 -20.67 -6.07 2.89
C GLN A 114 -21.39 -5.59 4.15
N ILE A 115 -21.11 -4.36 4.60
CA ILE A 115 -21.78 -3.78 5.76
C ILE A 115 -23.28 -3.59 5.46
N ALA A 116 -23.62 -3.06 4.28
CA ALA A 116 -25.02 -2.90 3.87
C ALA A 116 -25.77 -4.24 3.81
N ASP A 117 -25.14 -5.30 3.29
CA ASP A 117 -25.73 -6.64 3.27
C ASP A 117 -25.89 -7.23 4.69
N HIS A 118 -24.88 -7.07 5.56
CA HIS A 118 -24.94 -7.52 6.94
C HIS A 118 -26.12 -6.91 7.73
N TYR A 119 -26.39 -5.62 7.50
CA TYR A 119 -27.48 -4.88 8.13
C TYR A 119 -28.78 -4.85 7.30
N ARG A 120 -28.85 -5.60 6.19
CA ARG A 120 -30.05 -5.63 5.34
C ARG A 120 -31.32 -6.07 6.08
N PHE A 121 -31.17 -6.97 7.05
CA PHE A 121 -32.27 -7.51 7.86
C PHE A 121 -32.10 -7.21 9.36
N ARG A 122 -31.20 -6.29 9.72
CA ARG A 122 -30.87 -5.93 11.11
C ARG A 122 -30.78 -4.42 11.23
N ARG A 123 -31.16 -3.85 12.36
CA ARG A 123 -30.99 -2.40 12.57
C ARG A 123 -29.49 -2.07 12.57
N PRO A 124 -29.01 -1.16 11.70
CA PRO A 124 -27.62 -0.76 11.72
C PRO A 124 -27.29 -0.03 13.03
N PRO A 125 -26.04 -0.11 13.49
CA PRO A 125 -25.58 0.64 14.66
C PRO A 125 -25.55 2.14 14.34
N VAL A 126 -25.74 2.95 15.38
CA VAL A 126 -25.94 4.41 15.27
C VAL A 126 -24.78 5.17 14.62
N TRP A 127 -23.57 4.58 14.61
CA TRP A 127 -22.38 5.17 14.01
C TRP A 127 -22.25 4.93 12.51
N LEU A 128 -23.09 4.08 11.90
CA LEU A 128 -22.98 3.72 10.49
C LEU A 128 -23.48 4.83 9.54
N ASP A 129 -24.40 5.68 10.02
CA ASP A 129 -25.03 6.78 9.26
C ASP A 129 -24.46 8.17 9.61
N ALA A 130 -23.33 8.24 10.33
CA ALA A 130 -22.70 9.48 10.80
C ALA A 130 -21.57 9.98 9.88
#